data_AF-A0A6I5C597-F1
#
_entry.id   AF-A0A6I5C597-F1
#
_cell.length_a   1.000
_cell.length_b   1.000
_cell.length_c   1.000
_cell.angle_alpha   90.00
_cell.angle_beta   90.00
_cell.angle_gamma   90.00
#
_symmetry.space_group_name_H-M   'P 1'
#
loop_
_entity.id
_entity.type
_entity.pdbx_description
1 polymer ?
#
loop_
_entity_poly.entity_id
_entity_poly.type
_entity_poly.pdbx_seq_one_letter_code
_entity_poly.pdbx_strand_id
1 'polypeptide(L)'
;VAEHLRGAGRRVEVLDGDELRETLSSGLGFTRADRHTNVQRIGLVAEVLARNGVLVLVPAIAPYADSRQAVRRRHQASHTPYLE
;
A
#
# COMPACT_ATOMS: atom_id res chain seq x y z
N VAL A 1 -9.28 -6.79 12.33
CA VAL A 1 -7.87 -6.41 12.59
C VAL A 1 -7.72 -4.90 12.80
N ALA A 2 -8.10 -4.06 11.83
CA ALA A 2 -7.99 -2.60 11.96
C ALA A 2 -8.64 -2.03 13.23
N GLU A 3 -9.91 -2.37 13.50
CA GLU A 3 -10.63 -1.90 14.69
C GLU A 3 -9.94 -2.28 16.01
N HIS A 4 -9.42 -3.51 16.10
CA HIS A 4 -8.67 -3.95 17.28
C HIS A 4 -7.40 -3.11 17.49
N LEU A 5 -6.65 -2.82 16.42
CA LEU A 5 -5.44 -2.01 16.48
C LEU A 5 -5.74 -0.55 16.82
N ARG A 6 -6.85 -0.01 16.30
CA ARG A 6 -7.37 1.32 16.67
C ARG A 6 -7.74 1.37 18.15
N GLY A 7 -8.43 0.36 18.65
CA GLY A 7 -8.75 0.22 20.08
C GLY A 7 -7.52 0.16 21.00
N ALA A 8 -6.38 -0.30 20.49
CA ALA A 8 -5.08 -0.27 21.18
C ALA A 8 -4.34 1.08 21.08
N GLY A 9 -5.01 2.15 20.63
CA GLY A 9 -4.47 3.50 20.54
C GLY A 9 -3.51 3.72 19.36
N ARG A 10 -3.47 2.83 18.36
CA ARG A 10 -2.68 3.04 17.14
C ARG A 10 -3.46 3.86 16.13
N ARG A 11 -2.79 4.76 15.42
CA ARG A 11 -3.34 5.38 14.20
C ARG A 11 -3.27 4.33 13.10
N VAL A 12 -4.42 3.92 12.55
CA VAL A 12 -4.50 2.84 11.56
C VAL A 12 -5.32 3.29 10.36
N GLU A 13 -4.76 3.09 9.18
CA GLU A 13 -5.45 3.31 7.91
C GLU A 13 -5.52 2.01 7.09
N VAL A 14 -6.65 1.79 6.42
CA VAL A 14 -6.84 0.63 5.54
C VAL A 14 -6.93 1.16 4.11
N LEU A 15 -5.92 0.86 3.32
CA LEU A 15 -5.85 1.21 1.92
C LEU A 15 -6.48 0.09 1.08
N ASP A 16 -7.77 0.22 0.81
CA ASP A 16 -8.49 -0.70 -0.07
C ASP A 16 -7.94 -0.60 -1.49
N GLY A 17 -7.51 -1.74 -2.04
CA GLY A 17 -6.88 -1.80 -3.35
C GLY A 17 -7.84 -1.46 -4.49
N ASP A 18 -9.14 -1.72 -4.32
CA ASP A 18 -10.17 -1.44 -5.32
C ASP A 18 -10.57 0.04 -5.27
N GLU A 19 -10.75 0.62 -4.07
CA GLU A 19 -11.01 2.07 -3.92
C GLU A 19 -9.85 2.91 -4.50
N LEU A 20 -8.61 2.55 -4.19
CA LEU A 20 -7.43 3.22 -4.74
C LEU A 20 -7.30 3.03 -6.25
N ARG A 21 -7.80 1.91 -6.76
CA ARG A 21 -7.83 1.66 -8.20
C ARG A 21 -8.85 2.56 -8.89
N GLU A 22 -10.04 2.71 -8.33
CA GLU A 22 -11.09 3.58 -8.87
C GLU A 22 -10.76 5.07 -8.76
N THR A 23 -9.98 5.48 -7.76
CA THR A 23 -9.66 6.88 -7.52
C THR A 23 -8.31 7.27 -8.11
N LEU A 24 -7.21 6.77 -7.54
CA LEU A 24 -5.83 7.15 -7.90
C LEU A 24 -5.30 6.42 -9.13
N SER A 25 -5.98 5.38 -9.60
CA SER A 25 -5.56 4.58 -10.76
C SER A 25 -6.68 4.33 -11.78
N SER A 26 -7.68 5.22 -11.85
CA SER A 26 -8.86 5.07 -12.71
C SER A 26 -8.54 4.89 -14.20
N GLY A 27 -7.43 5.46 -14.67
CA GLY A 27 -6.96 5.32 -16.05
C GLY A 27 -6.17 4.04 -16.37
N LEU A 28 -5.93 3.15 -15.39
CA LEU A 28 -5.13 1.94 -15.58
C LEU A 28 -6.02 0.74 -15.95
N GLY A 29 -5.63 0.03 -17.01
CA GLY A 29 -6.22 -1.25 -17.39
C GLY A 29 -5.79 -2.40 -16.48
N PHE A 30 -5.98 -3.64 -16.92
CA PHE A 30 -5.64 -4.84 -16.16
C PHE A 30 -4.37 -5.55 -16.65
N THR A 31 -3.58 -4.89 -17.50
CA THR A 31 -2.31 -5.43 -18.00
C THR A 31 -1.31 -5.62 -16.85
N ARG A 32 -0.27 -6.43 -17.09
CA ARG A 32 0.82 -6.61 -16.11
C ARG A 32 1.46 -5.27 -15.72
N ALA A 33 1.69 -4.40 -16.70
CA ALA A 33 2.28 -3.08 -16.50
C ALA A 33 1.36 -2.18 -15.67
N ASP A 34 0.06 -2.17 -15.96
CA ASP A 34 -0.93 -1.41 -15.19
C ASP A 34 -1.03 -1.89 -13.74
N ARG A 35 -1.05 -3.21 -13.52
CA ARG A 35 -1.05 -3.80 -12.18
C ARG A 35 0.22 -3.44 -11.42
N HIS A 36 1.38 -3.45 -12.08
CA HIS A 36 2.63 -3.01 -11.49
C HIS A 36 2.54 -1.53 -11.04
N THR A 37 2.08 -0.64 -11.91
CA THR A 37 1.91 0.78 -11.62
C THR A 37 0.91 1.02 -10.47
N ASN A 38 -0.22 0.30 -10.45
CA ASN A 38 -1.19 0.37 -9.35
C ASN A 38 -0.54 0.02 -8.00
N VAL A 39 0.19 -1.10 -7.93
CA VAL A 39 0.91 -1.51 -6.71
C VAL A 39 1.97 -0.49 -6.30
N GLN A 40 2.67 0.13 -7.25
CA GLN A 40 3.61 1.22 -6.93
C GLN A 40 2.92 2.46 -6.33
N ARG A 41 1.75 2.84 -6.85
CA ARG A 41 0.96 3.98 -6.35
C ARG A 41 0.44 3.72 -4.93
N ILE A 42 -0.14 2.53 -4.71
CA ILE A 42 -0.59 2.12 -3.37
C ILE A 42 0.61 2.12 -2.39
N GLY A 43 1.75 1.57 -2.80
CA GLY A 43 2.97 1.56 -2.00
C GLY A 43 3.52 2.95 -1.67
N LEU A 44 3.34 3.94 -2.55
CA LEU A 44 3.68 5.35 -2.25
C LEU A 44 2.77 5.92 -1.16
N VAL A 45 1.45 5.75 -1.28
CA VAL A 45 0.50 6.26 -0.27
C VAL A 45 0.73 5.59 1.09
N ALA A 46 0.95 4.28 1.09
CA ALA A 46 1.25 3.52 2.31
C ALA A 46 2.53 4.02 2.99
N GLU A 47 3.58 4.28 2.22
CA GLU A 47 4.83 4.80 2.74
C GLU A 47 4.67 6.21 3.33
N VAL A 48 3.95 7.11 2.65
CA VAL A 48 3.74 8.49 3.12
C VAL A 48 2.99 8.48 4.45
N LEU A 49 1.96 7.66 4.58
CA LEU A 49 1.22 7.48 5.84
C LEU A 49 2.11 6.86 6.93
N ALA A 50 2.89 5.84 6.59
CA ALA A 50 3.80 5.18 7.54
C ALA A 50 4.87 6.13 8.09
N ARG A 51 5.44 7.00 7.24
CA ARG A 51 6.38 8.07 7.66
C ARG A 51 5.77 9.02 8.69
N ASN A 52 4.44 9.16 8.69
CA ASN A 52 3.68 10.01 9.60
C ASN A 52 3.09 9.24 10.80
N GLY A 53 3.63 8.06 11.11
CA GLY A 53 3.25 7.28 12.29
C GLY A 53 1.91 6.56 12.19
N VAL A 54 1.40 6.36 10.96
CA VAL A 54 0.17 5.59 10.71
C VAL A 54 0.54 4.15 10.37
N LEU A 55 -0.08 3.20 11.04
CA LEU A 55 0.00 1.79 10.66
C LEU A 55 -0.94 1.57 9.47
N VAL A 56 -0.38 1.22 8.31
CA VAL A 56 -1.15 1.04 7.08
C VAL A 56 -1.37 -0.43 6.79
N LEU A 57 -2.62 -0.82 6.56
CA LEU A 57 -2.99 -2.14 6.09
C LEU A 57 -3.40 -2.05 4.63
N VAL A 58 -2.86 -2.92 3.78
CA VAL A 58 -3.05 -2.84 2.32
C VAL A 58 -3.58 -4.17 1.78
N PRO A 59 -4.88 -4.46 1.90
CA PRO A 59 -5.50 -5.65 1.30
C PRO A 59 -5.66 -5.49 -0.23
N ALA A 60 -4.56 -5.57 -0.98
CA ALA A 60 -4.58 -5.40 -2.44
C ALA A 60 -4.01 -6.62 -3.18
N ILE A 61 -4.56 -6.93 -4.34
CA ILE A 61 -4.07 -8.01 -5.21
C ILE A 61 -2.76 -7.58 -5.88
N ALA A 62 -1.63 -8.11 -5.40
CA ALA A 62 -0.29 -7.84 -5.92
C ALA A 62 0.44 -9.14 -6.33
N PRO A 63 0.07 -9.80 -7.44
CA PRO A 63 0.52 -11.16 -7.76
C PRO A 63 2.00 -11.24 -8.13
N TYR A 64 2.59 -10.16 -8.63
CA TYR A 64 3.97 -10.15 -9.12
C TYR A 64 4.97 -9.79 -8.04
N ALA A 65 5.97 -10.66 -7.84
CA ALA A 65 6.98 -10.51 -6.78
C ALA A 65 7.85 -9.26 -6.96
N ASP A 66 8.17 -8.88 -8.20
CA ASP A 66 8.93 -7.67 -8.52
C ASP A 66 8.18 -6.38 -8.12
N SER A 67 6.86 -6.35 -8.31
CA SER A 67 6.01 -5.25 -7.83
C SER A 67 6.06 -5.11 -6.31
N ARG A 68 5.93 -6.22 -5.56
CA ARG A 68 6.00 -6.22 -4.10
C ARG A 68 7.39 -5.86 -3.59
N GLN A 69 8.44 -6.38 -4.23
CA GLN A 69 9.82 -6.05 -3.91
C GLN A 69 10.11 -4.56 -4.12
N ALA A 70 9.56 -3.94 -5.17
CA ALA A 70 9.71 -2.51 -5.40
C ALA A 70 9.03 -1.66 -4.30
N VAL A 71 7.88 -2.09 -3.77
CA VAL A 71 7.26 -1.45 -2.60
C VAL A 71 8.14 -1.64 -1.35
N ARG A 72 8.63 -2.85 -1.08
CA ARG A 72 9.56 -3.12 0.03
C ARG A 72 10.79 -2.22 -0.03
N ARG A 73 11.44 -2.09 -1.20
CA ARG A 73 12.61 -1.21 -1.39
C ARG A 73 12.28 0.26 -1.09
N ARG A 74 11.09 0.73 -1.47
CA ARG A 74 10.65 2.11 -1.16
C ARG A 74 10.51 2.35 0.33
N HIS A 75 9.91 1.42 1.07
CA HIS A 75 9.82 1.51 2.53
C HIS A 75 11.21 1.47 3.19
N GLN A 76 12.10 0.59 2.72
CA GLN A 76 13.49 0.52 3.19
C GLN A 76 14.24 1.84 3.00
N ALA A 77 14.18 2.43 1.80
CA ALA A 77 14.81 3.74 1.52
C ALA A 77 14.27 4.87 2.42
N SER A 78 13.05 4.70 2.91
CA SER A 78 12.32 5.65 3.76
C SER A 78 12.45 5.38 5.24
N HIS A 79 13.15 4.30 5.61
CA HIS A 79 13.25 3.80 6.98
C HIS A 79 11.87 3.57 7.63
N THR A 80 10.86 3.22 6.85
CA THR A 80 9.53 2.85 7.35
C THR A 80 9.41 1.33 7.48
N PRO A 81 8.84 0.81 8.58
CA PRO A 81 8.57 -0.61 8.72
C PRO A 81 7.68 -1.13 7.58
N TYR A 82 7.96 -2.35 7.10
CA TYR A 82 7.20 -3.01 6.04
C TYR A 82 7.12 -4.51 6.32
N LEU A 83 5.90 -5.05 6.21
CA LEU A 83 5.60 -6.46 6.33
C LEU A 83 4.68 -6.87 5.18
N GLU A 84 4.92 -8.07 4.63
CA GLU A 84 4.16 -8.70 3.55
C GLU A 84 3.73 -10.10 3.99
#